data_AF-A0A5C5XNB3-F1
#
_entry.id   AF-A0A5C5XNB3-F1
#
_cell.length_a   1.000
_cell.length_b   1.000
_cell.length_c   1.000
_cell.angle_alpha   90.00
_cell.angle_beta   90.00
_cell.angle_gamma   90.00
#
_symmetry.space_group_name_H-M   'P 1'
#
loop_
_entity.id
_entity.type
_entity.pdbx_description
1 polymer ?
#
loop_
_entity_poly.entity_id
_entity_poly.type
_entity_poly.pdbx_seq_one_letter_code
_entity_poly.pdbx_strand_id
1 'polypeptide(L)'
;MLWLLICGGLLLTIALFMVHFVRLVHRDQMATREYIEKHRALSDEEFVQRCGENISPEVALKVRYMMSDISGMDKDNIYPETRLFRDL
;
A
#
# COMPACT_ATOMS: atom_id res chain seq x y z
N MET A 1 -48.28 20.29 4.69
CA MET A 1 -47.95 19.02 4.00
C MET A 1 -46.67 19.11 3.16
N LEU A 2 -46.52 20.10 2.27
CA LEU A 2 -45.32 20.23 1.40
C LEU A 2 -43.97 20.28 2.17
N TRP A 3 -43.91 21.03 3.27
CA TRP A 3 -42.71 21.13 4.12
C TRP A 3 -42.26 19.80 4.74
N LEU A 4 -43.21 18.92 5.09
CA LEU A 4 -42.87 17.60 5.63
C LEU A 4 -42.29 16.67 4.56
N LEU A 5 -42.75 16.81 3.31
CA LEU A 5 -42.19 16.07 2.17
C LEU A 5 -40.78 16.56 1.83
N ILE A 6 -40.54 17.88 1.88
CA ILE A 6 -39.22 18.48 1.66
C ILE A 6 -38.24 18.04 2.77
N CYS A 7 -38.64 18.11 4.04
CA CYS A 7 -37.81 17.65 5.16
C CYS A 7 -37.52 16.15 5.08
N GLY A 8 -38.51 15.32 4.75
CA GLY A 8 -38.32 13.88 4.56
C GLY A 8 -37.35 13.56 3.41
N GLY A 9 -37.50 14.23 2.27
CA GLY A 9 -36.60 14.08 1.13
C GLY A 9 -35.16 14.51 1.46
N LEU A 10 -34.99 15.65 2.14
CA LEU A 10 -33.68 16.14 2.55
C LEU A 10 -32.99 15.15 3.49
N LEU A 11 -33.70 14.65 4.52
CA LEU A 11 -33.15 13.66 5.45
C LEU A 11 -32.74 12.36 4.74
N LEU A 12 -33.54 11.89 3.78
CA LEU A 12 -33.20 10.71 2.98
C LEU A 12 -31.94 10.93 2.14
N THR A 13 -31.81 12.08 1.47
CA THR A 13 -30.61 12.38 0.68
C THR A 13 -29.35 12.46 1.54
N ILE A 14 -29.43 13.08 2.73
CA ILE A 14 -28.32 13.15 3.68
C ILE A 14 -27.94 11.75 4.16
N ALA A 15 -28.92 10.90 4.50
CA ALA A 15 -28.67 9.54 4.94
C ALA A 15 -27.97 8.71 3.83
N LEU A 16 -28.45 8.81 2.59
CA LEU A 16 -27.82 8.14 1.45
C LEU A 16 -26.39 8.64 1.22
N PHE A 17 -26.18 9.95 1.28
CA PHE A 17 -24.85 10.55 1.14
C PHE A 17 -23.88 10.04 2.23
N MET A 18 -24.32 10.00 3.49
CA MET A 18 -23.51 9.49 4.60
C MET A 18 -23.12 8.02 4.39
N VAL A 19 -24.06 7.17 3.94
CA VAL A 19 -23.77 5.76 3.64
C VAL A 19 -22.74 5.64 2.51
N HIS A 20 -22.88 6.43 1.44
CA HIS A 20 -21.91 6.44 0.34
C HIS A 20 -20.52 6.92 0.80
N PHE A 21 -20.48 7.99 1.59
CA PHE A 21 -19.24 8.54 2.12
C PHE A 21 -18.50 7.52 3.00
N VAL A 22 -19.20 6.86 3.93
CA VAL A 22 -18.62 5.82 4.79
C VAL A 22 -18.06 4.66 3.96
N ARG A 23 -18.77 4.24 2.91
CA ARG A 23 -18.27 3.18 2.00
C ARG A 23 -17.01 3.62 1.26
N LEU A 24 -16.93 4.87 0.81
CA LEU A 24 -15.74 5.38 0.14
C LEU A 24 -14.54 5.40 1.09
N VAL A 25 -14.70 5.94 2.30
CA VAL A 25 -13.64 5.96 3.32
C VAL A 25 -13.18 4.54 3.66
N HIS A 26 -14.11 3.60 3.86
CA HIS A 26 -13.74 2.23 4.17
C HIS A 26 -12.99 1.54 3.03
N ARG A 27 -13.36 1.79 1.76
CA ARG A 27 -12.62 1.26 0.61
C ARG A 27 -11.21 1.83 0.52
N ASP A 28 -11.08 3.13 0.76
CA ASP A 28 -9.78 3.81 0.77
C ASP A 28 -8.86 3.28 1.89
N GLN A 29 -9.40 3.09 3.09
CA GLN A 29 -8.67 2.49 4.21
C GLN A 29 -8.23 1.05 3.91
N MET A 30 -9.10 0.24 3.31
CA MET A 30 -8.74 -1.13 2.94
C MET A 30 -7.67 -1.17 1.85
N ALA A 31 -7.78 -0.32 0.82
CA ALA A 31 -6.76 -0.23 -0.23
C ALA A 31 -5.41 0.24 0.33
N THR A 32 -5.43 1.23 1.23
CA THR A 32 -4.24 1.72 1.93
C THR A 32 -3.62 0.63 2.80
N ARG A 33 -4.45 -0.12 3.54
CA ARG A 33 -3.98 -1.22 4.37
C ARG A 33 -3.38 -2.34 3.54
N GLU A 34 -4.02 -2.74 2.45
CA GLU A 34 -3.50 -3.74 1.52
C GLU A 34 -2.18 -3.29 0.90
N TYR A 35 -2.08 -2.01 0.53
CA TYR A 35 -0.84 -1.43 0.04
C TYR A 35 0.28 -1.48 1.10
N ILE A 36 -0.01 -1.08 2.34
CA ILE A 36 0.97 -1.10 3.45
C ILE A 36 1.37 -2.53 3.81
N GLU A 37 0.43 -3.48 3.85
CA GLU A 37 0.73 -4.88 4.13
C GLU A 37 1.60 -5.49 3.03
N LYS A 38 1.31 -5.18 1.76
CA LYS A 38 2.10 -5.65 0.62
C LYS A 38 3.48 -4.99 0.52
N HIS A 39 3.59 -3.72 0.92
CA HIS A 39 4.81 -2.93 0.85
C HIS A 39 5.32 -2.55 2.25
N ARG A 40 5.23 -3.49 3.20
CA ARG A 40 5.79 -3.27 4.53
C ARG A 40 7.32 -3.33 4.45
N ALA A 41 8.01 -2.45 5.17
CA ALA A 41 9.46 -2.49 5.32
C ALA A 41 9.96 -3.90 5.69
N LEU A 42 10.94 -4.41 4.95
CA LEU A 42 11.56 -5.72 5.19
C LEU A 42 12.83 -5.57 6.02
N SER A 43 12.98 -6.38 7.06
CA SER A 43 14.27 -6.49 7.74
C SER A 43 15.32 -7.14 6.83
N ASP A 44 16.59 -7.09 7.22
CA ASP A 44 17.67 -7.70 6.46
C ASP A 44 17.52 -9.23 6.41
N GLU A 45 17.08 -9.87 7.49
CA GLU A 45 16.82 -11.31 7.54
C GLU A 45 15.67 -11.71 6.60
N GLU A 46 14.58 -10.95 6.61
CA GLU A 46 13.41 -11.21 5.76
C GLU A 46 13.72 -11.00 4.28
N PHE A 47 14.53 -9.98 3.97
CA PHE A 47 15.00 -9.74 2.63
C PHE A 47 15.87 -10.90 2.12
N VAL A 48 16.85 -11.35 2.92
CA VAL A 48 17.73 -12.47 2.56
C VAL A 48 16.94 -13.77 2.38
N GLN A 49 15.97 -14.05 3.24
CA GLN A 49 15.08 -15.22 3.09
C GLN A 49 14.33 -15.23 1.76
N ARG A 50 13.96 -14.05 1.23
CA ARG A 50 13.27 -13.91 -0.06
C ARG A 50 14.20 -14.00 -1.28
N CYS A 51 15.50 -13.77 -1.13
CA CYS A 51 16.49 -13.85 -2.21
C CYS A 51 16.79 -15.29 -2.68
N GLY A 52 16.42 -16.30 -1.88
CA GLY A 52 16.63 -17.72 -2.18
C GLY A 52 17.98 -18.27 -1.69
N GLU A 53 18.05 -19.59 -1.49
CA GLU A 53 19.17 -20.28 -0.81
C GLU A 53 20.51 -20.21 -1.54
N ASN A 54 20.50 -19.87 -2.84
CA ASN A 54 21.70 -19.82 -3.68
C ASN A 54 22.43 -18.48 -3.63
N ILE A 55 21.90 -17.47 -2.94
CA ILE A 55 22.50 -16.14 -2.85
C ILE A 55 23.14 -15.96 -1.48
N SER A 56 24.42 -15.58 -1.46
CA SER A 56 25.10 -15.22 -0.21
C SER A 56 24.38 -14.02 0.46
N PRO A 57 24.06 -14.09 1.76
CA PRO A 57 23.44 -12.99 2.49
C PRO A 57 24.21 -11.67 2.35
N GLU A 58 25.53 -11.73 2.37
CA GLU A 58 26.40 -10.55 2.20
C GLU A 58 26.18 -9.87 0.85
N VAL A 59 26.10 -10.66 -0.23
CA VAL A 59 25.88 -10.15 -1.58
C VAL A 59 24.48 -9.55 -1.69
N ALA A 60 23.46 -10.23 -1.15
CA ALA A 60 22.08 -9.75 -1.15
C ALA A 60 21.95 -8.39 -0.47
N LEU A 61 22.49 -8.24 0.74
CA LEU A 61 22.43 -6.99 1.50
C LEU A 61 23.24 -5.88 0.85
N LYS A 62 24.40 -6.20 0.27
CA LYS A 62 25.22 -5.22 -0.47
C LYS A 62 24.47 -4.68 -1.69
N VAL A 63 23.83 -5.54 -2.47
CA VAL A 63 23.00 -5.13 -3.61
C VAL A 63 21.83 -4.27 -3.15
N ARG A 64 21.16 -4.66 -2.07
CA ARG A 64 20.06 -3.88 -1.48
C ARG A 64 20.51 -2.47 -1.08
N TYR A 65 21.67 -2.35 -0.44
CA TYR A 65 22.24 -1.07 -0.05
C TYR A 65 22.59 -0.21 -1.28
N MET A 66 23.25 -0.80 -2.27
CA MET A 66 23.56 -0.09 -3.52
C MET A 66 22.29 0.40 -4.23
N MET A 67 21.21 -0.38 -4.23
CA MET A 67 19.94 0.06 -4.82
C MET A 67 19.30 1.20 -4.03
N SER A 68 19.39 1.18 -2.70
CA SER A 68 18.92 2.29 -1.86
C SER A 68 19.65 3.59 -2.20
N ASP A 69 20.98 3.51 -2.32
CA ASP A 69 21.82 4.66 -2.65
C ASP A 69 21.51 5.22 -4.06
N ILE A 70 21.38 4.34 -5.06
CA ILE A 70 21.14 4.75 -6.47
C ILE A 70 19.72 5.28 -6.67
N SER A 71 18.72 4.64 -6.06
CA SER A 71 17.31 4.99 -6.27
C SER A 71 16.82 6.11 -5.34
N GLY A 72 17.55 6.40 -4.26
CA GLY A 72 17.09 7.26 -3.17
C GLY A 72 15.93 6.67 -2.36
N MET A 73 15.55 5.41 -2.61
CA MET A 73 14.56 4.70 -1.80
C MET A 73 15.19 4.23 -0.50
N ASP A 74 14.40 4.22 0.57
CA ASP A 74 14.81 3.58 1.81
C ASP A 74 15.11 2.09 1.54
N LYS A 75 16.27 1.62 2.02
CA LYS A 75 16.73 0.23 1.92
C LYS A 75 15.63 -0.74 2.33
N ASP A 76 14.89 -0.41 3.39
CA ASP A 76 13.90 -1.30 3.97
C ASP A 76 12.67 -1.49 3.06
N ASN A 77 12.47 -0.57 2.11
CA ASN A 77 11.40 -0.60 1.10
C ASN A 77 11.84 -1.19 -0.25
N ILE A 78 13.02 -1.82 -0.31
CA ILE A 78 13.51 -2.54 -1.50
C ILE A 78 13.22 -4.03 -1.35
N TYR A 79 12.52 -4.59 -2.34
CA TYR A 79 12.09 -6.00 -2.36
C TYR A 79 12.82 -6.77 -3.46
N PRO A 80 13.21 -8.03 -3.22
CA PRO A 80 13.85 -8.87 -4.24
C PRO A 80 12.98 -9.10 -5.49
N GLU A 81 11.66 -9.16 -5.30
CA GLU A 81 10.67 -9.32 -6.36
C GLU A 81 10.45 -8.07 -7.22
N THR A 82 10.95 -6.90 -6.79
CA THR A 82 10.86 -5.66 -7.56
C THR A 82 11.73 -5.77 -8.80
N ARG A 83 11.08 -6.08 -9.94
CA ARG A 83 11.73 -6.06 -11.25
C ARG A 83 11.96 -4.61 -11.68
N LEU A 84 13.06 -4.02 -11.23
CA LEU A 84 13.46 -2.65 -11.59
C LEU A 84 13.74 -2.50 -13.10
N PHE A 85 14.17 -3.56 -13.78
CA PHE A 85 14.52 -3.56 -15.20
C PHE A 85 13.67 -4.56 -15.97
N ARG A 86 12.36 -4.30 -16.09
CA ARG A 86 11.49 -5.09 -16.97
C ARG A 86 11.32 -4.48 -18.37
N ASP A 87 11.74 -3.22 -18.54
CA ASP A 87 11.45 -2.39 -19.72
C ASP A 87 12.71 -1.84 -20.43
N LEU A 88 13.86 -2.53 -20.31
CA LEU A 88 15.05 -2.25 -21.14
C LEU A 88 15.10 -3.18 -22.36
#